data_AF-A0A660MTX7-F1
#
_entry.id   AF-A0A660MTX7-F1
#
_cell.length_a   1.000
_cell.length_b   1.000
_cell.length_c   1.000
_cell.angle_alpha   90.00
_cell.angle_beta   90.00
_cell.angle_gamma   90.00
#
_symmetry.space_group_name_H-M   'P 1'
#
loop_
_entity.id
_entity.type
_entity.pdbx_description
1 polymer ?
#
loop_
_entity_poly.entity_id
_entity_poly.type
_entity_poly.pdbx_seq_one_letter_code
_entity_poly.pdbx_strand_id
1 'polypeptide(L)'
;MFEFIKFLQKRPSDKTIITIRLLFGLILVSVLYYNFFLDGANNNEIEKTMLFGYVDTTSFSDVIKYAIVSLGLFPILYGIANIFNIGIAKKKYIKIGQIILAILLWYSAALVVNTESLDINELLVLMGFLPFFAGITGKMITSKSLKYGEKINKIRV
;
A
#
# COMPACT_ATOMS: atom_id res chain seq x y z
N MET A 1 23.52 -8.48 17.00
CA MET A 1 22.07 -8.74 17.25
C MET A 1 21.38 -7.59 17.99
N PHE A 2 21.93 -7.10 19.12
CA PHE A 2 21.35 -5.96 19.87
C PHE A 2 21.22 -4.66 19.07
N GLU A 3 22.19 -4.34 18.21
CA GLU A 3 22.13 -3.13 17.37
C GLU A 3 21.13 -3.24 16.23
N PHE A 4 20.95 -4.43 15.66
CA PHE A 4 19.94 -4.69 14.63
C PHE A 4 18.52 -4.56 15.21
N ILE A 5 18.30 -5.03 16.44
CA ILE A 5 17.04 -4.84 17.16
C ILE A 5 16.82 -3.34 17.46
N LYS A 6 17.86 -2.60 17.87
CA LYS A 6 17.78 -1.14 18.07
C LYS A 6 17.52 -0.38 16.77
N PHE A 7 18.10 -0.82 15.65
CA PHE A 7 17.85 -0.28 14.32
C PHE A 7 16.40 -0.50 13.89
N LEU A 8 15.86 -1.71 14.08
CA LEU A 8 14.46 -2.02 13.85
C LEU A 8 13.53 -1.24 14.79
N GLN A 9 13.95 -0.94 16.02
CA GLN A 9 13.19 -0.12 16.97
C GLN A 9 13.16 1.36 16.60
N LYS A 10 14.20 1.87 15.94
CA LYS A 10 14.30 3.29 15.58
C LYS A 10 13.32 3.63 14.46
N ARG A 11 12.57 4.71 14.66
CA ARG A 11 11.67 5.26 13.65
C ARG A 11 12.49 5.90 12.51
N PRO A 12 12.17 5.62 11.23
CA PRO A 12 12.81 6.30 10.10
C PRO A 12 12.54 7.81 10.12
N SER A 13 13.40 8.59 9.47
CA SER A 13 13.18 10.03 9.35
C SER A 13 11.91 10.35 8.54
N ASP A 14 11.28 11.50 8.79
CA ASP A 14 10.06 11.89 8.06
C ASP A 14 10.29 11.94 6.53
N LYS A 15 11.48 12.40 6.09
CA LYS A 15 11.88 12.37 4.67
C LYS A 15 11.93 10.94 4.15
N THR A 16 12.56 10.02 4.88
CA THR A 16 12.63 8.61 4.52
C THR A 16 11.25 7.97 4.41
N ILE A 17 10.34 8.26 5.35
CA ILE A 17 8.96 7.75 5.32
C ILE A 17 8.24 8.21 4.04
N ILE A 18 8.37 9.49 3.68
CA ILE A 18 7.76 10.07 2.48
C ILE A 18 8.36 9.41 1.23
N THR A 19 9.69 9.33 1.13
CA THR A 19 10.38 8.73 -0.03
C THR A 19 9.99 7.27 -0.24
N ILE A 20 10.03 6.45 0.82
CA ILE A 20 9.63 5.03 0.74
C ILE A 20 8.19 4.92 0.24
N ARG A 21 7.30 5.78 0.74
CA ARG A 21 5.89 5.72 0.37
C ARG A 21 5.66 6.09 -1.10
N LEU A 22 6.32 7.13 -1.60
CA LEU A 22 6.22 7.53 -3.00
C LEU A 22 6.81 6.46 -3.93
N LEU A 23 8.01 5.95 -3.63
CA LEU A 23 8.62 4.87 -4.41
C LEU A 23 7.77 3.62 -4.41
N PHE A 24 7.25 3.23 -3.24
CA PHE A 24 6.36 2.08 -3.11
C PHE A 24 5.12 2.21 -4.01
N GLY A 25 4.46 3.38 -3.98
CA GLY A 25 3.29 3.63 -4.81
C GLY A 25 3.60 3.69 -6.30
N LEU A 26 4.69 4.35 -6.69
CA LEU A 26 5.11 4.45 -8.09
C LEU A 26 5.45 3.06 -8.66
N ILE A 27 6.20 2.24 -7.92
CA ILE A 27 6.52 0.87 -8.33
C ILE A 27 5.25 0.05 -8.50
N LEU A 28 4.31 0.11 -7.54
CA LEU A 28 3.02 -0.58 -7.65
C LEU A 28 2.27 -0.19 -8.92
N VAL A 29 2.07 1.12 -9.14
CA VAL A 29 1.32 1.60 -10.30
C VAL A 29 2.02 1.20 -11.60
N SER A 30 3.33 1.42 -11.71
CA SER A 30 4.07 1.12 -12.93
C SER A 30 4.05 -0.37 -13.27
N VAL A 31 4.33 -1.24 -12.31
CA VAL A 31 4.38 -2.69 -12.58
C VAL A 31 2.99 -3.24 -12.87
N LEU A 32 1.97 -2.88 -12.07
CA LEU A 32 0.62 -3.37 -12.28
C LEU A 32 0.01 -2.85 -13.58
N TYR A 33 0.21 -1.56 -13.89
CA TYR A 33 -0.31 -0.99 -15.14
C TYR A 33 0.34 -1.63 -16.37
N TYR A 34 1.66 -1.88 -16.30
CA TYR A 34 2.36 -2.57 -17.37
C TYR A 34 1.79 -3.98 -17.62
N ASN A 35 1.69 -4.80 -16.56
CA ASN A 35 1.26 -6.19 -16.67
C ASN A 35 -0.23 -6.36 -17.01
N PHE A 36 -1.09 -5.41 -16.65
CA PHE A 36 -2.52 -5.52 -16.97
C PHE A 36 -2.92 -4.94 -18.32
N PHE A 37 -2.19 -3.93 -18.83
CA PHE A 37 -2.66 -3.12 -19.95
C PHE A 37 -1.62 -2.90 -21.06
N LEU A 38 -0.31 -2.96 -20.79
CA LEU A 38 0.72 -2.63 -21.79
C LEU A 38 1.46 -3.85 -22.34
N ASP A 39 1.44 -4.99 -21.65
CA ASP A 39 2.17 -6.22 -22.05
C ASP A 39 1.48 -7.01 -23.18
N GLY A 40 0.51 -6.39 -23.85
CA GLY A 40 -0.08 -6.87 -25.10
C GLY A 40 -0.61 -8.31 -25.00
N ALA A 41 0.09 -9.24 -25.65
CA ALA A 41 -0.31 -10.64 -25.77
C ALA A 41 -0.23 -11.44 -24.45
N ASN A 42 0.50 -10.94 -23.45
CA ASN A 42 0.74 -11.64 -22.18
C ASN A 42 0.11 -10.93 -20.98
N ASN A 43 -0.89 -10.05 -21.22
CA ASN A 43 -1.54 -9.33 -20.13
C ASN A 43 -2.10 -10.30 -19.09
N ASN A 44 -1.84 -10.02 -17.82
CA ASN A 44 -2.39 -10.81 -16.73
C ASN A 44 -3.92 -10.72 -16.72
N GLU A 45 -4.55 -11.84 -16.40
CA GLU A 45 -6.00 -11.96 -16.34
C GLU A 45 -6.49 -11.92 -14.88
N ILE A 46 -7.80 -11.77 -14.72
CA ILE A 46 -8.47 -11.88 -13.43
C ILE A 46 -9.16 -13.24 -13.38
N GLU A 47 -9.03 -13.92 -12.24
CA GLU A 47 -9.76 -15.12 -11.88
C GLU A 47 -11.25 -14.98 -12.25
N LYS A 48 -11.80 -15.94 -12.99
CA LYS A 48 -13.20 -15.92 -13.46
C LYS A 48 -14.22 -15.96 -12.33
N THR A 49 -13.80 -16.38 -11.15
CA THR A 49 -14.62 -16.50 -9.94
C THR A 49 -13.96 -15.79 -8.76
N MET A 50 -14.75 -15.14 -7.91
CA MET A 50 -14.23 -14.51 -6.69
C MET A 50 -14.10 -15.49 -5.53
N LEU A 51 -13.15 -15.22 -4.62
CA LEU A 51 -12.85 -16.06 -3.45
C LEU A 51 -14.02 -16.18 -2.43
N PHE A 52 -15.01 -15.27 -2.47
CA PHE A 52 -16.12 -15.17 -1.50
C PHE A 52 -17.51 -15.13 -2.14
N GLY A 53 -17.71 -15.90 -3.21
CA GLY A 53 -19.02 -16.06 -3.83
C GLY A 53 -18.92 -16.33 -5.32
N TYR A 54 -19.92 -17.01 -5.88
CA TYR A 54 -20.00 -17.22 -7.32
C TYR A 54 -20.48 -15.94 -8.00
N VAL A 55 -19.53 -15.11 -8.42
CA VAL A 55 -19.77 -13.94 -9.27
C VAL A 55 -18.83 -14.07 -10.46
N ASP A 56 -19.42 -14.10 -11.66
CA ASP A 56 -18.66 -14.10 -12.91
C ASP A 56 -17.98 -12.74 -13.08
N THR A 57 -16.65 -12.74 -13.08
CA THR A 57 -15.84 -11.52 -13.19
C THR A 57 -15.64 -11.07 -14.64
N THR A 58 -16.09 -11.84 -15.64
CA THR A 58 -15.83 -11.57 -17.06
C THR A 58 -16.25 -10.16 -17.47
N SER A 59 -17.44 -9.70 -17.05
CA SER A 59 -17.94 -8.35 -17.36
C SER A 59 -17.29 -7.22 -16.54
N PHE A 60 -16.55 -7.55 -15.48
CA PHE A 60 -15.95 -6.59 -14.53
C PHE A 60 -14.42 -6.68 -14.46
N SER A 61 -13.79 -7.52 -15.26
CA SER A 61 -12.34 -7.78 -15.22
C SER A 61 -11.52 -6.50 -15.31
N ASP A 62 -11.84 -5.62 -16.27
CA ASP A 62 -11.15 -4.33 -16.43
C ASP A 62 -11.33 -3.41 -15.22
N VAL A 63 -12.53 -3.38 -14.64
CA VAL A 63 -12.80 -2.58 -13.43
C VAL A 63 -11.96 -3.08 -12.26
N ILE A 64 -11.82 -4.40 -12.11
CA ILE A 64 -10.97 -5.01 -11.08
C ILE A 64 -9.50 -4.67 -11.33
N LYS A 65 -9.01 -4.78 -12.57
CA LYS A 65 -7.64 -4.39 -12.94
C LYS A 65 -7.35 -2.93 -12.55
N TYR A 66 -8.24 -2.00 -12.91
CA TYR A 66 -8.10 -0.60 -12.51
C TYR A 66 -8.16 -0.40 -10.99
N ALA A 67 -9.03 -1.14 -10.29
CA ALA A 67 -9.11 -1.08 -8.84
C ALA A 67 -7.80 -1.54 -8.17
N ILE A 68 -7.19 -2.63 -8.66
CA ILE A 68 -5.91 -3.13 -8.17
C ILE A 68 -4.79 -2.11 -8.40
N VAL A 69 -4.69 -1.55 -9.61
CA VAL A 69 -3.71 -0.48 -9.92
C VAL A 69 -3.92 0.74 -9.01
N SER A 70 -5.16 1.10 -8.71
CA SER A 70 -5.49 2.25 -7.87
C SER A 70 -4.99 2.12 -6.43
N LEU A 71 -4.74 0.90 -5.93
CA LEU A 71 -4.15 0.68 -4.60
C LEU A 71 -2.77 1.34 -4.48
N GLY A 72 -2.02 1.42 -5.58
CA GLY A 72 -0.73 2.13 -5.63
C GLY A 72 -0.87 3.65 -5.57
N LEU A 73 -2.04 4.24 -5.86
CA LEU A 73 -2.27 5.68 -5.76
C LEU A 73 -2.40 6.15 -4.31
N PHE A 74 -2.96 5.32 -3.42
CA PHE A 74 -3.10 5.65 -2.00
C PHE A 74 -1.78 6.08 -1.33
N PRO A 75 -0.69 5.30 -1.42
CA PRO A 75 0.60 5.71 -0.85
C PRO A 75 1.16 6.96 -1.56
N ILE A 76 0.95 7.14 -2.87
CA ILE A 76 1.38 8.35 -3.60
C ILE A 76 0.69 9.59 -3.03
N LEU A 77 -0.65 9.60 -3.04
CA LEU A 77 -1.47 10.73 -2.56
C LEU A 77 -1.15 11.05 -1.09
N TYR A 78 -0.99 10.02 -0.27
CA TYR A 78 -0.64 10.22 1.13
C TYR A 78 0.80 10.74 1.30
N GLY A 79 1.74 10.30 0.46
CA GLY A 79 3.10 10.85 0.41
C GLY A 79 3.12 12.34 0.03
N ILE A 80 2.36 12.70 -1.02
CA ILE A 80 2.22 14.09 -1.49
C ILE A 80 1.61 14.97 -0.40
N ALA A 81 0.52 14.54 0.25
CA ALA A 81 -0.06 15.27 1.37
C ALA A 81 0.97 15.53 2.49
N ASN A 82 1.83 14.54 2.77
CA ASN A 82 2.89 14.71 3.76
C ASN A 82 4.02 15.65 3.31
N ILE A 83 4.31 15.79 2.02
CA ILE A 83 5.23 16.82 1.49
C ILE A 83 4.71 18.21 1.80
N PHE A 84 3.41 18.45 1.56
CA PHE A 84 2.74 19.71 1.90
C PHE A 84 2.46 19.88 3.39
N ASN A 85 3.01 19.00 4.23
CA ASN A 85 2.82 19.00 5.68
C ASN A 85 1.34 18.92 6.10
N ILE A 86 0.50 18.23 5.35
CA ILE A 86 -0.91 18.02 5.67
C ILE A 86 -1.06 16.72 6.47
N GLY A 87 -1.72 16.80 7.63
CA GLY A 87 -2.17 15.63 8.38
C GLY A 87 -3.55 15.21 7.92
N ILE A 88 -3.69 14.00 7.39
CA ILE A 88 -4.95 13.53 6.81
C ILE A 88 -5.91 12.98 7.88
N ALA A 89 -5.39 12.22 8.85
CA ALA A 89 -6.22 11.54 9.84
C ALA A 89 -5.46 11.30 11.14
N LYS A 90 -6.18 10.96 12.21
CA LYS A 90 -5.58 10.55 13.49
C LYS A 90 -4.77 9.27 13.31
N LYS A 91 -3.70 9.11 14.11
CA LYS A 91 -2.79 7.95 14.10
C LYS A 91 -3.52 6.60 14.02
N LYS A 92 -4.59 6.40 14.81
CA LYS A 92 -5.37 5.15 14.82
C LYS A 92 -5.91 4.80 13.42
N TYR A 93 -6.47 5.77 12.72
CA TYR A 93 -7.07 5.57 11.39
C TYR A 93 -6.01 5.36 10.31
N ILE A 94 -4.86 6.04 10.40
CA ILE A 94 -3.74 5.81 9.48
C ILE A 94 -3.23 4.37 9.61
N LYS A 95 -3.06 3.87 10.84
CA LYS A 95 -2.68 2.47 11.09
C LYS A 95 -3.68 1.49 10.47
N ILE A 96 -4.98 1.73 10.67
CA ILE A 96 -6.05 0.90 10.09
C ILE A 96 -6.00 0.93 8.56
N GLY A 97 -5.87 2.10 7.94
CA GLY A 97 -5.77 2.22 6.48
C GLY A 97 -4.55 1.49 5.90
N GLN A 98 -3.42 1.50 6.59
CA GLN A 98 -2.24 0.73 6.20
C GLN A 98 -2.48 -0.79 6.28
N ILE A 99 -3.19 -1.28 7.31
CA ILE A 99 -3.56 -2.70 7.40
C ILE A 99 -4.56 -3.08 6.29
N ILE A 100 -5.55 -2.23 6.02
CA ILE A 100 -6.51 -2.46 4.93
C ILE A 100 -5.80 -2.54 3.58
N LEU A 101 -4.85 -1.63 3.31
CA LEU A 101 -4.05 -1.68 2.09
C LEU A 101 -3.29 -3.00 1.95
N ALA A 102 -2.69 -3.50 3.03
CA ALA A 102 -1.99 -4.79 3.01
C ALA A 102 -2.93 -5.95 2.64
N ILE A 103 -4.11 -6.00 3.27
CA ILE A 103 -5.10 -7.03 3.01
C ILE A 103 -5.59 -6.96 1.56
N LEU A 104 -5.84 -5.76 1.03
CA LEU A 104 -6.27 -5.58 -0.36
C LEU A 104 -5.21 -6.00 -1.36
N LEU A 105 -3.93 -5.73 -1.10
CA LEU A 105 -2.82 -6.19 -1.94
C LEU A 105 -2.72 -7.72 -1.95
N TRP A 106 -2.82 -8.37 -0.80
CA TRP A 106 -2.85 -9.84 -0.71
C TRP A 106 -4.06 -10.45 -1.38
N TYR A 107 -5.23 -9.84 -1.22
CA TYR A 107 -6.43 -10.28 -1.91
C TYR A 107 -6.30 -10.14 -3.42
N SER A 108 -5.66 -9.07 -3.89
CA SER A 108 -5.38 -8.85 -5.31
C SER A 108 -4.46 -9.94 -5.86
N ALA A 109 -3.44 -10.37 -5.10
CA ALA A 109 -2.56 -11.47 -5.49
C ALA A 109 -3.31 -12.79 -5.70
N ALA A 110 -4.37 -13.03 -4.93
CA ALA A 110 -5.20 -14.23 -5.07
C ALA A 110 -6.19 -14.16 -6.25
N LEU A 111 -6.46 -12.96 -6.78
CA LEU A 111 -7.39 -12.75 -7.90
C LEU A 111 -6.71 -12.75 -9.26
N VAL A 112 -5.40 -12.63 -9.32
CA VAL A 112 -4.67 -12.45 -10.57
C VAL A 112 -4.17 -13.79 -11.09
N VAL A 113 -4.42 -14.02 -12.38
CA VAL A 113 -3.90 -15.18 -13.12
C VAL A 113 -2.72 -14.70 -13.98
N ASN A 114 -1.54 -15.23 -13.71
CA ASN A 114 -0.32 -14.88 -14.43
C ASN A 114 -0.24 -15.60 -15.78
N THR A 115 0.09 -14.85 -16.84
CA THR A 115 0.13 -15.34 -18.24
C THR A 115 1.55 -15.45 -18.81
N GLU A 116 2.56 -15.63 -17.93
CA GLU A 116 3.94 -16.07 -18.21
C GLU A 116 5.05 -15.00 -18.39
N SER A 117 4.80 -13.68 -18.29
CA SER A 117 5.86 -12.65 -18.41
C SER A 117 6.45 -12.14 -17.07
N LEU A 118 5.61 -11.91 -16.06
CA LEU A 118 6.03 -11.50 -14.72
C LEU A 118 5.06 -12.05 -13.66
N ASP A 119 5.56 -12.71 -12.61
CA ASP A 119 4.73 -13.13 -11.49
C ASP A 119 4.39 -11.93 -10.60
N ILE A 120 3.29 -11.24 -10.93
CA ILE A 120 2.84 -10.11 -10.14
C ILE A 120 2.15 -10.54 -8.84
N ASN A 121 1.82 -11.82 -8.68
CA ASN A 121 1.22 -12.35 -7.44
C ASN A 121 2.27 -12.32 -6.33
N GLU A 122 3.48 -12.81 -6.60
CA GLU A 122 4.60 -12.73 -5.67
C GLU A 122 4.90 -11.28 -5.28
N LEU A 123 4.92 -10.37 -6.25
CA LEU A 123 5.13 -8.95 -5.99
C LEU A 123 4.03 -8.39 -5.07
N LEU A 124 2.76 -8.64 -5.37
CA LEU A 124 1.63 -8.16 -4.56
C LEU A 124 1.69 -8.72 -3.13
N VAL A 125 2.08 -9.99 -2.97
CA VAL A 125 2.30 -10.61 -1.64
C VAL A 125 3.41 -9.89 -0.88
N LEU A 126 4.57 -9.70 -1.50
CA LEU A 126 5.72 -9.02 -0.90
C LEU A 126 5.40 -7.57 -0.56
N MET A 127 4.74 -6.85 -1.47
CA MET A 127 4.36 -5.47 -1.29
C MET A 127 3.30 -5.28 -0.22
N GLY A 128 2.47 -6.28 0.08
CA GLY A 128 1.53 -6.25 1.21
C GLY A 128 2.20 -6.24 2.59
N PHE A 129 3.41 -6.79 2.75
CA PHE A 129 4.10 -6.80 4.05
C PHE A 129 4.51 -5.40 4.53
N LEU A 130 4.95 -4.52 3.63
CA LEU A 130 5.36 -3.16 4.00
C LEU A 130 4.23 -2.36 4.68
N PRO A 131 3.02 -2.21 4.09
CA PRO A 131 1.90 -1.55 4.73
C PRO A 131 1.37 -2.33 5.95
N PHE A 132 1.50 -3.66 5.98
CA PHE A 132 1.16 -4.45 7.18
C PHE A 132 2.05 -4.09 8.37
N PHE A 133 3.38 -4.12 8.21
CA PHE A 133 4.32 -3.74 9.26
C PHE A 133 4.18 -2.27 9.64
N ALA A 134 3.97 -1.40 8.65
CA ALA A 134 3.67 0.01 8.88
C ALA A 134 2.43 0.19 9.76
N GLY A 135 1.35 -0.53 9.44
CA GLY A 135 0.08 -0.50 10.14
C GLY A 135 0.15 -1.06 11.56
N ILE A 136 0.85 -2.18 11.79
CA ILE A 136 1.02 -2.75 13.14
C ILE A 136 1.87 -1.83 14.01
N THR A 137 3.05 -1.45 13.51
CA THR A 137 4.06 -0.73 14.30
C THR A 137 3.77 0.76 14.41
N GLY A 138 3.05 1.35 13.44
CA GLY A 138 2.86 2.80 13.32
C GLY A 138 4.14 3.58 13.03
N LYS A 139 5.23 2.92 12.64
CA LYS A 139 6.55 3.55 12.43
C LYS A 139 6.63 4.38 11.15
N MET A 140 5.78 4.07 10.16
CA MET A 140 5.72 4.75 8.86
C MET A 140 4.69 5.90 8.83
N ILE A 141 4.49 6.57 9.96
CA ILE A 141 3.66 7.76 10.12
C ILE A 141 4.59 8.93 10.40
N THR A 142 4.41 10.07 9.75
CA THR A 142 5.25 11.28 9.93
C THR A 142 4.96 11.99 11.26
N SER A 143 5.90 12.81 11.74
CA SER A 143 5.83 13.39 13.09
C SER A 143 4.64 14.33 13.24
N LYS A 144 4.31 15.05 12.17
CA LYS A 144 3.14 15.95 12.12
C LYS A 144 1.83 15.17 12.11
N SER A 145 1.75 14.08 11.33
CA SER A 145 0.56 13.20 11.32
C SER A 145 0.36 12.46 12.65
N LEU A 146 1.43 12.21 13.42
CA LEU A 146 1.31 11.64 14.77
C LEU A 146 0.60 12.59 15.73
N LYS A 147 0.90 13.90 15.66
CA LYS A 147 0.30 14.94 16.52
C LYS A 147 -1.07 15.44 16.02
N TYR A 148 -1.51 14.99 14.85
CA TYR A 148 -2.73 15.48 14.21
C TYR A 148 -3.98 15.07 14.98
N GLY A 149 -4.75 16.06 15.43
CA GLY A 149 -5.99 15.85 16.18
C GLY A 149 -5.80 15.32 17.61
N GLU A 150 -4.57 15.39 18.15
CA GLU A 150 -4.32 15.17 19.58
C GLU A 150 -4.73 16.40 20.39
N LYS A 151 -5.38 16.17 21.54
CA LYS A 151 -5.68 17.25 22.50
C LYS A 151 -4.40 17.61 23.25
N ILE A 152 -4.01 18.89 23.25
CA ILE A 152 -2.86 19.38 24.02
C ILE A 152 -3.28 19.42 25.50
N ASN A 153 -2.86 18.42 26.27
CA ASN A 153 -3.25 18.30 27.68
C ASN A 153 -2.24 18.92 28.66
N LYS A 154 -1.00 19.21 28.22
CA LYS A 154 0.02 19.91 29.02
C LYS A 154 0.88 20.78 28.12
N ILE A 155 0.89 22.08 28.39
CA ILE A 155 1.89 23.03 27.88
C ILE A 155 2.99 23.06 28.95
N ARG A 156 4.20 22.61 28.64
CA ARG A 156 5.38 22.96 29.46
C ARG A 156 5.83 24.34 28.98
N VAL A 157 5.62 25.34 29.82
CA VAL A 157 6.24 26.67 29.71
C VAL A 157 7.64 26.59 30.28
#